data_AF-A0A845YJD6-F1
#
_entry.id   AF-A0A845YJD6-F1
#
_cell.length_a   1.000
_cell.length_b   1.000
_cell.length_c   1.000
_cell.angle_alpha   90.00
_cell.angle_beta   90.00
_cell.angle_gamma   90.00
#
_symmetry.space_group_name_H-M   'P 1'
#
loop_
_entity.id
_entity.type
_entity.pdbx_description
1 polymer ?
#
loop_
_entity_poly.entity_id
_entity_poly.type
_entity_poly.pdbx_seq_one_letter_code
_entity_poly.pdbx_strand_id
1 'polypeptide(L)' 'MLSPRRTKFRKQHRGRMRGMAHRGNTIKFGDYALQATECSWMTSRQIEAARRAMTRYVRRGGKIWIRVFPDKPVTMRP' A
#
# COMPACT_ATOMS: atom_id res chain seq x y z
N MET A 1 1.15 3.88 12.22
CA MET A 1 1.56 3.18 10.98
C MET A 1 0.59 2.05 10.72
N LEU A 2 0.23 1.77 9.48
CA LEU A 2 -0.71 0.70 9.14
C LEU A 2 -0.08 -0.68 9.44
N SER A 3 -0.80 -1.53 10.16
CA SER A 3 -0.43 -2.92 10.45
C SER A 3 -1.66 -3.75 10.81
N PRO A 4 -1.68 -5.07 10.53
CA PRO A 4 -2.76 -5.94 10.99
C PRO A 4 -2.86 -5.95 12.51
N ARG A 5 -4.09 -5.99 13.05
CA ARG A 5 -4.33 -6.14 14.49
C ARG A 5 -4.01 -7.55 15.00
N ARG A 6 -4.33 -8.58 14.20
CA ARG A 6 -4.13 -9.99 14.55
C ARG A 6 -3.71 -10.77 13.29
N THR A 7 -2.70 -11.61 13.42
CA THR A 7 -2.24 -12.52 12.36
C THR A 7 -2.18 -13.94 12.91
N LYS A 8 -2.55 -14.94 12.11
CA LYS A 8 -2.45 -16.36 12.49
C LYS A 8 -1.00 -16.78 12.76
N PHE A 9 -0.06 -16.30 11.94
CA PHE A 9 1.37 -16.60 12.06
C PHE A 9 2.19 -15.32 12.04
N ARG A 10 3.23 -15.26 12.89
CA ARG A 10 4.10 -14.08 13.04
C ARG A 10 5.19 -13.99 11.96
N LYS A 11 5.63 -15.12 11.41
CA LYS A 11 6.68 -15.19 10.39
C LYS A 11 6.09 -15.74 9.09
N GLN A 12 6.48 -15.16 7.97
CA GLN A 12 6.03 -15.55 6.64
C GLN A 12 7.20 -15.59 5.66
N HIS A 13 7.12 -16.45 4.64
CA HIS A 13 8.06 -16.45 3.54
C HIS A 13 7.88 -15.19 2.68
N ARG A 14 8.98 -14.64 2.14
CA ARG A 14 8.93 -13.45 1.26
C ARG A 14 8.09 -13.68 0.01
N GLY A 15 8.03 -14.91 -0.50
CA GLY A 15 7.37 -15.20 -1.78
C GLY A 15 8.11 -14.58 -2.96
N ARG A 16 7.47 -14.57 -4.13
CA ARG A 16 8.06 -14.04 -5.37
C ARG A 16 7.05 -13.14 -6.08
N MET A 17 7.44 -11.90 -6.39
CA MET A 17 6.63 -10.99 -7.20
C MET A 17 6.87 -11.32 -8.67
N ARG A 18 5.82 -11.72 -9.39
CA ARG A 18 5.86 -12.10 -10.81
C ARG A 18 4.55 -11.68 -11.49
N GLY A 19 4.64 -11.32 -12.76
CA GLY A 19 3.48 -11.01 -13.60
C GLY A 19 2.82 -9.67 -13.28
N MET A 20 1.66 -9.45 -13.88
CA MET A 20 0.85 -8.23 -13.73
C MET A 20 -0.36 -8.47 -12.82
N ALA A 21 -0.83 -7.42 -12.16
CA ALA A 21 -2.03 -7.48 -11.34
C ALA A 21 -3.30 -7.48 -12.22
N HIS A 22 -4.05 -8.58 -12.20
CA HIS A 22 -5.36 -8.67 -12.86
C HIS A 22 -6.51 -8.07 -12.02
N ARG A 23 -6.31 -7.93 -10.70
CA ARG A 23 -7.30 -7.39 -9.76
C ARG A 23 -6.78 -6.10 -9.15
N GLY A 24 -7.70 -5.16 -8.88
CA GLY A 24 -7.35 -3.86 -8.29
C GLY A 24 -6.72 -2.87 -9.27
N ASN A 25 -6.70 -3.19 -10.57
CA ASN A 25 -6.16 -2.38 -11.66
C ASN A 25 -7.15 -1.35 -12.24
N THR A 26 -8.42 -1.40 -11.86
CA THR A 26 -9.46 -0.44 -12.27
C THR A 26 -9.78 0.54 -11.15
N ILE A 27 -10.15 1.78 -11.51
CA ILE A 27 -10.59 2.80 -10.55
C ILE A 27 -11.94 2.39 -9.97
N LYS A 28 -12.03 2.31 -8.64
CA LYS A 28 -13.28 1.95 -7.92
C LYS A 28 -13.88 3.10 -7.15
N PHE A 29 -13.06 4.09 -6.77
CA PHE A 29 -13.46 5.24 -5.98
C PHE A 29 -12.76 6.48 -6.53
N GLY A 30 -13.47 7.61 -6.56
CA GLY A 30 -12.97 8.88 -7.09
C GLY A 30 -12.80 8.87 -8.61
N ASP A 31 -12.33 10.01 -9.13
CA ASP A 31 -12.19 10.25 -10.57
C ASP A 31 -10.76 10.00 -11.07
N TYR A 32 -9.77 10.14 -10.18
CA TYR A 32 -8.34 10.01 -10.50
C TYR A 32 -7.66 8.95 -9.63
N ALA A 33 -6.67 8.26 -10.20
CA ALA A 33 -5.89 7.23 -9.50
C ALA A 33 -4.42 7.20 -9.94
N LEU A 34 -3.58 6.63 -9.09
CA LEU A 34 -2.18 6.35 -9.37
C LEU A 34 -2.01 4.84 -9.61
N GLN A 35 -1.45 4.47 -10.76
CA GLN A 35 -1.17 3.08 -11.12
C GLN A 35 0.33 2.81 -11.09
N ALA A 36 0.73 1.69 -10.48
CA ALA A 36 2.11 1.24 -10.52
C ALA A 36 2.41 0.56 -11.87
N THR A 37 3.53 0.94 -12.48
CA THR A 37 4.04 0.33 -13.72
C THR A 37 4.95 -0.87 -13.43
N GLU A 38 5.56 -0.90 -12.24
CA GLU A 38 6.53 -1.90 -11.84
C GLU A 38 6.16 -2.59 -10.53
N CYS A 39 6.68 -3.81 -10.36
CA CYS A 39 6.50 -4.58 -9.14
C CYS A 39 7.53 -4.16 -8.08
N SER A 40 7.06 -3.76 -6.90
CA SER A 40 7.93 -3.41 -5.77
C SER A 40 7.29 -3.73 -4.42
N TRP A 41 8.14 -3.86 -3.40
CA TRP A 41 7.68 -3.92 -2.00
C TRP A 41 7.39 -2.51 -1.50
N MET A 42 6.20 -2.31 -0.95
CA MET A 42 5.80 -1.03 -0.36
C MET A 42 5.60 -1.15 1.14
N THR A 43 6.27 -0.30 1.89
CA THR A 43 6.22 -0.26 3.36
C THR A 43 5.10 0.64 3.86
N SER A 44 4.66 0.41 5.10
CA SER A 44 3.70 1.31 5.77
C SER A 44 4.21 2.76 5.88
N ARG A 45 5.54 2.97 5.86
CA ARG A 45 6.18 4.31 5.98
C ARG A 45 6.03 5.08 4.69
N GLN A 46 6.27 4.43 3.55
CA GLN A 46 6.09 5.02 2.24
C GLN A 46 4.63 5.41 1.98
N ILE A 47 3.68 4.53 2.35
CA ILE A 47 2.24 4.83 2.21
C ILE A 47 1.86 6.07 3.03
N GLU A 48 2.31 6.16 4.28
CA GLU A 48 2.01 7.31 5.14
C GLU A 48 2.67 8.60 4.66
N ALA A 49 3.91 8.52 4.16
CA ALA A 49 4.60 9.66 3.57
C ALA A 49 3.86 10.19 2.33
N ALA A 50 3.47 9.30 1.41
CA ALA A 50 2.71 9.64 0.22
C ALA A 50 1.33 10.25 0.58
N ARG A 51 0.61 9.63 1.53
CA ARG A 51 -0.68 10.14 2.02
C ARG A 51 -0.54 11.55 2.57
N ARG A 52 0.44 11.78 3.46
CA ARG A 52 0.69 13.11 4.04
C ARG A 52 1.01 14.14 2.97
N ALA A 53 1.84 13.80 1.97
CA ALA A 53 2.17 14.69 0.88
C ALA A 53 0.94 15.09 0.06
N MET A 54 0.11 14.11 -0.35
CA MET A 54 -1.13 14.36 -1.09
C MET A 54 -2.13 15.20 -0.28
N THR A 55 -2.35 14.85 0.99
CA THR A 55 -3.28 15.61 1.85
C THR A 55 -2.82 17.06 2.05
N ARG A 56 -1.51 17.31 2.19
CA ARG A 56 -0.97 18.68 2.32
C ARG A 56 -1.18 19.50 1.05
N TYR A 57 -0.96 18.90 -0.12
CA TYR A 57 -1.14 19.59 -1.41
C TYR A 57 -2.59 19.96 -1.66
N VAL A 58 -3.52 19.05 -1.37
CA VAL A 58 -4.95 19.24 -1.60
C VAL A 58 -5.58 20.24 -0.61
N ARG A 59 -4.96 20.50 0.55
CA ARG A 59 -5.40 21.44 1.59
C ARG A 59 -6.83 21.14 2.11
N ARG A 60 -7.88 21.67 1.48
CA ARG A 60 -9.29 21.46 1.85
C ARG A 60 -10.09 20.96 0.66
N GLY A 61 -10.89 19.91 0.85
CA GLY A 61 -11.95 19.52 -0.10
C GLY A 61 -11.71 18.26 -0.94
N GLY A 62 -10.60 17.54 -0.79
CA GLY A 62 -10.38 16.29 -1.53
C GLY A 62 -10.40 15.05 -0.63
N LYS A 63 -11.13 14.03 -1.07
CA LYS A 63 -11.15 12.70 -0.45
C LYS A 63 -10.10 11.82 -1.11
N ILE A 64 -9.24 11.20 -0.31
CA ILE A 64 -8.16 10.34 -0.78
C ILE A 64 -8.42 8.92 -0.30
N TRP A 65 -8.37 7.96 -1.21
CA TRP A 65 -8.51 6.54 -0.90
C TRP A 65 -7.17 5.83 -1.04
N ILE A 66 -6.77 5.11 -0.01
CA ILE A 66 -5.62 4.20 -0.06
C ILE A 66 -6.15 2.80 -0.31
N ARG A 67 -5.75 2.19 -1.43
CA ARG A 67 -6.23 0.87 -1.86
C ARG A 67 -5.25 -0.27 -1.57
N VAL A 68 -4.13 0.04 -0.91
CA VAL A 68 -3.09 -0.94 -0.56
C VAL A 68 -2.91 -0.94 0.96
N PHE A 69 -2.74 -2.13 1.54
CA PHE A 69 -2.52 -2.30 2.97
C PHE A 69 -1.31 -3.20 3.22
N PRO A 70 -0.39 -2.84 4.13
CA PRO A 70 0.80 -3.64 4.44
C PRO A 70 0.45 -4.74 5.45
N ASP A 71 -0.08 -5.86 4.96
CA ASP A 71 -0.47 -7.02 5.77
C ASP A 71 0.68 -7.99 6.04
N LYS A 72 1.67 -8.03 5.14
CA LYS A 72 2.75 -9.01 5.18
C LYS A 72 3.91 -8.59 6.09
N PRO A 73 4.27 -9.38 7.13
CA PRO A 73 5.42 -9.10 7.97
C PRO A 73 6.74 -9.46 7.26
N VAL A 74 7.78 -8.66 7.53
CA VAL A 74 9.16 -8.91 7.09
C VAL A 74 10.07 -8.95 8.32
N THR A 75 10.85 -10.03 8.47
CA THR A 75 11.78 -10.21 9.59
C THR A 75 13.22 -9.91 9.18
N MET A 76 14.00 -9.38 10.12
CA MET A 76 15.44 -9.12 9.99
C MET A 76 16.15 -9.85 11.14
N ARG A 77 17.33 -10.44 10.86
CA ARG A 77 18.19 -10.96 11.93
C ARG A 77 18.94 -9.77 12.57
N PRO A 78 19.09 -9.74 13.90
CA PRO A 78 19.98 -8.80 14.57
C PRO A 78 21.41 -8.91 14.05
#